data_AF-A0A9E0WES7-F1
#
_entry.id   AF-A0A9E0WES7-F1
#
_cell.length_a   1.000
_cell.length_b   1.000
_cell.length_c   1.000
_cell.angle_alpha   90.00
_cell.angle_beta   90.00
_cell.angle_gamma   90.00
#
_symmetry.space_group_name_H-M   'P 1'
#
loop_
_entity.id
_entity.type
_entity.pdbx_description
1 polymer ?
#
loop_
_entity_poly.entity_id
_entity_poly.type
_entity_poly.pdbx_seq_one_letter_code
_entity_poly.pdbx_strand_id
1 'polypeptide(L)' 'MSQVILLNKPFHLLSQFTDREQPDNPRATLADFLDAPSFRPAGRLDYDSEGLLVLTRDGK' A
#
# COMPACT_ATOMS: atom_id res chain seq x y z
N MET A 1 20.65 7.10 1.27
CA MET A 1 20.32 5.68 1.00
C MET A 1 18.83 5.60 0.78
N SER A 2 18.41 4.99 -0.33
CA SER A 2 17.01 4.67 -0.55
C SER A 2 16.59 3.58 0.46
N GLN A 3 15.47 3.80 1.15
CA GLN A 3 14.88 2.79 2.02
C GLN A 3 13.70 2.17 1.30
N VAL A 4 13.59 0.84 1.41
CA VAL A 4 12.58 0.04 0.73
C VAL A 4 11.90 -0.86 1.75
N ILE A 5 10.58 -0.96 1.66
CA ILE A 5 9.77 -1.94 2.39
C ILE A 5 9.25 -2.96 1.37
N LEU A 6 9.38 -4.24 1.71
CA LEU A 6 8.77 -5.33 0.96
C LEU A 6 7.59 -5.84 1.77
N LEU A 7 6.39 -5.77 1.19
CA LEU A 7 5.17 -6.24 1.80
C LEU A 7 4.63 -7.41 0.98
N ASN A 8 4.27 -8.51 1.64
CA ASN A 8 3.40 -9.50 1.03
C ASN A 8 1.95 -9.01 1.20
N LYS A 9 1.40 -8.39 0.16
CA LYS A 9 0.06 -7.78 0.18
C LYS A 9 -1.00 -8.90 0.25
N PRO A 10 -1.85 -8.95 1.28
CA PRO A 10 -2.97 -9.87 1.33
C PRO A 10 -4.06 -9.51 0.32
N PHE A 11 -4.94 -10.47 0.07
CA PHE A 11 -6.16 -10.29 -0.73
C PHE A 11 -7.07 -9.23 -0.11
N HIS A 12 -7.82 -8.51 -0.94
CA HIS A 12 -8.75 -7.45 -0.51
C HIS A 12 -8.08 -6.30 0.27
N LEU A 13 -6.83 -5.97 -0.09
CA LEU A 13 -6.11 -4.83 0.43
C LEU A 13 -5.79 -3.83 -0.69
N LEU A 14 -6.13 -2.56 -0.51
CA LEU A 14 -5.76 -1.53 -1.46
C LEU A 14 -4.26 -1.24 -1.42
N SER A 15 -3.64 -1.12 -2.58
CA SER A 15 -2.24 -0.66 -2.75
C SER A 15 -2.11 0.87 -2.57
N GLN A 16 -2.70 1.42 -1.51
CA GLN A 16 -2.64 2.84 -1.15
C GLN A 16 -2.89 3.01 0.36
N PHE A 17 -2.58 4.18 0.91
CA PHE A 17 -2.72 4.50 2.34
C PHE A 17 -4.05 5.16 2.72
N THR A 18 -4.93 5.41 1.75
CA THR A 18 -6.22 6.08 2.00
C THR A 18 -7.23 5.64 0.96
N ASP A 19 -8.40 5.16 1.39
CA ASP A 19 -9.53 4.93 0.48
C ASP A 19 -10.35 6.22 0.34
N ARG A 20 -10.33 6.80 -0.86
CA ARG A 20 -11.10 8.03 -1.15
C ARG A 20 -12.42 7.75 -1.86
N GLU A 21 -12.65 6.52 -2.32
CA GLU A 21 -13.85 6.17 -3.09
C GLU A 21 -15.01 5.74 -2.20
N GLN A 22 -14.71 5.18 -1.02
CA GLN A 22 -15.71 4.67 -0.07
C GLN A 22 -15.55 5.32 1.31
N PRO A 23 -15.95 6.60 1.48
CA PRO A 23 -15.77 7.33 2.74
C PRO A 23 -16.58 6.77 3.92
N ASP A 24 -17.77 6.22 3.66
CA ASP A 24 -18.66 5.68 4.71
C ASP A 24 -18.33 4.24 5.11
N ASN A 25 -17.58 3.52 4.26
CA ASN A 25 -17.17 2.14 4.48
C ASN A 25 -15.82 1.87 3.79
N PRO A 26 -14.71 2.35 4.35
CA PRO A 26 -13.41 2.28 3.69
C PRO A 26 -12.94 0.82 3.56
N ARG A 27 -12.42 0.47 2.39
CA ARG A 27 -11.69 -0.79 2.20
C ARG A 27 -10.40 -0.77 3.01
N ALA A 28 -9.88 -1.95 3.34
CA ALA A 28 -8.58 -2.06 3.99
C ALA A 28 -7.46 -1.46 3.11
N THR A 29 -6.50 -0.81 3.75
CA THR A 29 -5.40 -0.07 3.12
C THR A 29 -4.06 -0.42 3.73
N LEU A 30 -2.97 0.04 3.10
CA LEU A 30 -1.62 -0.13 3.63
C LEU A 30 -1.45 0.50 5.03
N ALA A 31 -2.26 1.51 5.39
CA ALA A 31 -2.21 2.15 6.70
C ALA A 31 -2.64 1.20 7.84
N ASP A 32 -3.42 0.16 7.53
CA ASP A 32 -3.85 -0.84 8.53
C ASP A 32 -2.73 -1.83 8.88
N PHE A 33 -1.69 -1.91 8.04
CA PHE A 33 -0.59 -2.88 8.17
C PHE A 33 0.77 -2.22 8.41
N LEU A 34 0.93 -0.94 8.07
CA LEU A 34 2.22 -0.24 8.08
C LEU A 34 2.08 1.17 8.66
N ASP A 35 2.84 1.47 9.71
CA ASP A 35 3.11 2.84 10.16
C ASP A 35 4.29 3.44 9.36
N ALA A 36 4.01 3.86 8.13
CA ALA A 36 5.02 4.31 7.16
C ALA A 36 4.55 5.51 6.32
N PRO A 37 4.24 6.68 6.92
CA PRO A 37 3.58 7.80 6.23
C PRO A 37 4.40 8.42 5.08
N SER A 38 5.73 8.28 5.10
CA SER A 38 6.62 8.79 4.04
C SER A 38 6.79 7.82 2.86
N PHE A 39 6.32 6.58 2.97
CA PHE A 39 6.46 5.57 1.93
C PHE A 39 5.28 5.60 0.96
N ARG A 40 5.55 5.25 -0.29
CA ARG A 40 4.55 5.07 -1.35
C ARG A 40 4.84 3.76 -2.09
N PRO A 41 3.81 3.06 -2.55
CA PRO A 41 4.01 1.85 -3.33
C PRO A 41 4.68 2.17 -4.68
N ALA A 42 5.74 1.43 -5.00
CA ALA A 42 6.48 1.48 -6.25
C ALA A 42 5.88 0.47 -7.23
N GLY A 43 4.76 0.84 -7.85
CA GLY A 43 3.89 -0.06 -8.61
C GLY A 43 2.58 -0.33 -7.89
N ARG A 44 1.65 -1.03 -8.55
CA ARG A 44 0.33 -1.34 -8.01
C ARG A 44 0.03 -2.82 -8.17
N LEU A 45 -0.51 -3.41 -7.13
CA LEU A 45 -1.30 -4.64 -7.21
C LEU A 45 -2.77 -4.26 -7.09
N ASP A 46 -3.62 -4.94 -7.85
CA ASP A 46 -5.05 -4.74 -7.77
C ASP A 46 -5.60 -5.21 -6.41
N TYR A 47 -6.79 -4.71 -6.09
CA TYR A 47 -7.43 -4.96 -4.79
C TYR A 47 -7.64 -6.46 -4.53
N ASP A 48 -8.01 -7.20 -5.56
CA ASP A 48 -8.23 -8.64 -5.62
C ASP A 48 -6.95 -9.44 -5.99
N SER A 49 -5.79 -8.81 -5.97
CA SER A 49 -4.50 -9.50 -6.12
C SER A 49 -3.80 -9.72 -4.78
N GLU A 50 -2.88 -10.68 -4.75
CA GLU A 50 -1.99 -10.97 -3.61
C GLU A 50 -0.53 -10.98 -4.06
N GLY A 51 0.39 -10.82 -3.11
CA GLY A 51 1.82 -11.04 -3.36
C GLY A 51 2.69 -9.80 -3.13
N LEU A 52 3.88 -9.80 -3.73
CA LEU A 52 4.92 -8.83 -3.41
C LEU A 52 4.56 -7.42 -3.87
N LEU A 53 4.43 -6.50 -2.92
CA LEU A 53 4.33 -5.07 -3.13
C LEU A 53 5.58 -4.39 -2.57
N VAL A 54 6.21 -3.54 -3.39
CA VAL A 54 7.38 -2.76 -3.01
C VAL A 54 6.92 -1.36 -2.61
N LEU A 55 7.41 -0.83 -1.48
CA LEU A 55 7.21 0.55 -1.10
C LEU A 55 8.55 1.27 -0.96
N THR A 56 8.61 2.52 -1.42
CA THR A 56 9.79 3.39 -1.32
C THR A 56 9.38 4.78 -0.85
N ARG A 57 10.31 5.50 -0.22
CA ARG A 57 10.19 6.94 0.04
C ARG A 57 11.10 7.79 -0.84
N ASP A 58 11.81 7.15 -1.77
CA ASP A 58 12.64 7.79 -2.78
C ASP A 58 11.90 7.74 -4.13
N GLY A 59 11.57 8.92 -4.66
CA GLY A 59 10.80 9.09 -5.90
C GLY A 59 11.64 9.44 -7.12
N LYS A 60 12.97 9.30 -7.04
CA LYS A 60 13.89 9.50 -8.16
C LYS A 60 13.81 8.38 -9.19
#